data_AF-A0A7S4FVP1-F1
#
_entry.id   AF-A0A7S4FVP1-F1
#
_cell.length_a   1.000
_cell.length_b   1.000
_cell.length_c   1.000
_cell.angle_alpha   90.00
_cell.angle_beta   90.00
_cell.angle_gamma   90.00
#
_symmetry.space_group_name_H-M   'P 1'
#
loop_
_entity.id
_entity.type
_entity.pdbx_description
1 polymer ?
#
loop_
_entity_poly.entity_id
_entity_poly.type
_entity_poly.pdbx_seq_one_letter_code
_entity_poly.pdbx_strand_id
1 'polypeptide(L)'
;RPQPVKPSRPMMQAWLPNKDPKSLLNELQHKIPNLIVAYDTVRLSERPRLASYQATVYMQRDDRVLTFQGEPCSVKKNAEKSAALAALQYITNGGLVEIESLDLS
;
A
#
# COMPACT_ATOMS: atom_id res chain seq x y z
N ARG A 1 -14.19 -26.17 27.85
CA ARG A 1 -13.03 -25.55 27.16
C ARG A 1 -13.49 -24.19 26.64
N PRO A 2 -12.90 -23.06 27.06
CA PRO A 2 -13.23 -21.76 26.47
C PRO A 2 -12.68 -21.70 25.04
N GLN A 3 -13.50 -21.22 24.10
CA GLN A 3 -13.10 -21.00 22.70
C GLN A 3 -12.28 -19.71 22.57
N PRO A 4 -11.35 -19.63 21.59
CA PRO A 4 -10.58 -18.42 21.37
C PRO A 4 -11.49 -17.29 20.85
N VAL A 5 -11.55 -16.21 21.62
CA VAL A 5 -12.19 -14.96 21.20
C VAL A 5 -11.49 -14.43 19.95
N LYS A 6 -12.22 -14.36 18.83
CA LYS A 6 -11.73 -13.74 17.61
C LYS A 6 -11.52 -12.25 17.90
N PRO A 7 -10.34 -11.67 17.61
CA PRO A 7 -10.13 -10.24 17.83
C PRO A 7 -11.11 -9.46 16.96
N SER A 8 -11.84 -8.54 17.61
CA SER A 8 -12.75 -7.59 16.98
C SER A 8 -12.01 -6.84 15.88
N ARG A 9 -12.28 -7.20 14.62
CA ARG A 9 -11.69 -6.51 13.47
C ARG A 9 -12.25 -5.08 13.44
N PRO A 10 -11.40 -4.05 13.40
CA PRO A 10 -11.88 -2.67 13.24
C PRO A 10 -12.70 -2.54 11.95
N MET A 11 -13.83 -1.84 12.03
CA MET A 11 -14.87 -1.70 10.98
C MET A 11 -14.38 -1.12 9.64
N MET A 12 -13.11 -0.68 9.52
CA MET A 12 -12.53 -0.16 8.28
C MET A 12 -12.09 -1.25 7.28
N GLN A 13 -12.24 -2.54 7.62
CA GLN A 13 -11.83 -3.68 6.78
C GLN A 13 -12.92 -4.19 5.82
N ALA A 14 -14.08 -3.54 5.73
CA ALA A 14 -15.25 -4.07 5.01
C ALA A 14 -15.19 -3.97 3.48
N TRP A 15 -14.27 -3.18 2.90
CA TRP A 15 -14.14 -3.00 1.44
C TRP A 15 -12.78 -3.38 0.87
N LEU A 16 -11.81 -3.76 1.70
CA LEU A 16 -10.65 -4.47 1.20
C LEU A 16 -11.09 -5.93 1.05
N PRO A 17 -11.22 -6.49 -0.18
CA PRO A 17 -11.38 -7.92 -0.31
C PRO A 17 -10.27 -8.60 0.51
N ASN A 18 -10.49 -9.82 1.00
CA ASN A 18 -9.49 -10.65 1.71
C ASN A 18 -8.20 -10.93 0.88
N LYS A 19 -7.95 -10.15 -0.18
CA LYS A 19 -6.79 -10.09 -1.05
C LYS A 19 -5.69 -9.26 -0.41
N ASP A 20 -4.46 -9.72 -0.59
CA ASP A 20 -3.28 -8.97 -0.22
C ASP A 20 -3.25 -7.59 -0.93
N PRO A 21 -2.87 -6.51 -0.21
CA PRO A 21 -2.84 -5.16 -0.78
C PRO A 21 -1.87 -5.04 -1.97
N LYS A 22 -0.80 -5.85 -2.00
CA LYS A 22 0.06 -5.97 -3.19
C LYS A 22 -0.68 -6.51 -4.41
N SER A 23 -1.52 -7.53 -4.22
CA SER A 23 -2.29 -8.14 -5.32
C SER A 23 -3.31 -7.14 -5.88
N LEU A 24 -3.92 -6.34 -5.00
CA LEU A 24 -4.84 -5.28 -5.42
C LEU A 24 -4.13 -4.19 -6.22
N LEU A 25 -2.96 -3.72 -5.78
CA LEU A 25 -2.17 -2.77 -6.57
C LEU A 25 -1.74 -3.34 -7.92
N ASN A 26 -1.37 -4.63 -7.97
CA ASN A 26 -1.05 -5.28 -9.23
C ASN A 26 -2.26 -5.38 -10.17
N GLU A 27 -3.44 -5.70 -9.64
CA GLU A 27 -4.68 -5.67 -10.43
C GLU A 27 -5.03 -4.26 -10.91
N LEU A 28 -4.82 -3.23 -10.07
CA LEU A 28 -5.04 -1.84 -10.45
C LEU A 28 -4.09 -1.40 -11.55
N GLN A 29 -2.81 -1.79 -11.49
CA GLN A 29 -1.83 -1.55 -12.55
C GLN A 29 -2.28 -2.13 -13.89
N HIS A 30 -2.90 -3.32 -13.90
CA HIS A 30 -3.43 -3.92 -15.12
C HIS A 30 -4.75 -3.30 -15.60
N LYS A 31 -5.54 -2.71 -14.70
CA LYS A 31 -6.84 -2.12 -15.02
C LYS A 31 -6.75 -0.65 -15.43
N ILE A 32 -5.76 0.08 -14.91
CA ILE A 32 -5.58 1.50 -15.14
C ILE A 32 -4.46 1.67 -16.18
N PRO A 33 -4.76 2.16 -17.39
CA PRO A 33 -3.72 2.42 -18.39
C PRO A 33 -2.73 3.47 -17.85
N ASN A 34 -1.45 3.32 -18.22
CA ASN A 34 -0.35 4.19 -17.80
C ASN A 34 -0.09 4.25 -16.28
N LEU A 35 -0.73 3.40 -15.47
CA LEU A 35 -0.36 3.25 -14.07
C LEU A 35 0.84 2.30 -13.97
N ILE A 36 1.93 2.78 -13.38
CA ILE A 36 3.11 1.98 -13.05
C ILE A 36 3.22 1.93 -11.54
N VAL A 37 3.33 0.73 -10.98
CA VAL A 37 3.51 0.54 -9.54
C VAL A 37 4.87 -0.14 -9.30
N ALA A 38 5.75 0.54 -8.57
CA ALA A 38 7.05 0.02 -8.17
C ALA A 38 7.18 -0.01 -6.64
N TYR A 39 8.00 -0.91 -6.14
CA TYR A 39 8.29 -1.04 -4.71
C TYR A 39 9.79 -0.90 -4.50
N ASP A 40 10.16 -0.06 -3.54
CA ASP A 40 11.48 -0.10 -2.93
C ASP A 40 11.35 -0.59 -1.49
N THR A 41 12.33 -1.32 -0.98
CA THR A 41 12.32 -1.77 0.41
C THR A 41 13.71 -1.71 0.99
N VAL A 42 13.87 -0.81 1.95
CA VAL A 42 15.10 -0.58 2.68
C VAL A 42 15.08 -1.31 4.01
N ARG A 43 16.23 -1.83 4.42
CA ARG A 43 16.43 -2.37 5.76
C ARG A 43 16.97 -1.24 6.64
N LEU A 44 16.19 -0.81 7.62
CA LEU A 44 16.50 0.31 8.50
C LEU A 44 17.52 -0.02 9.60
N SER A 45 17.67 -1.30 9.95
CA SER A 45 18.56 -1.71 11.03
C SER A 45 19.49 -2.86 10.61
N GLU A 46 20.78 -2.62 10.82
CA GLU A 46 21.84 -3.61 10.59
C GLU A 46 21.88 -4.68 11.69
N ARG A 47 21.32 -4.37 12.87
CA ARG A 47 21.28 -5.31 14.01
C ARG A 47 20.36 -6.49 13.70
N PRO A 48 20.85 -7.74 13.67
CA PRO A 48 20.08 -8.91 13.23
C PRO A 48 18.87 -9.22 14.13
N ARG A 49 18.90 -8.84 15.42
CA ARG A 49 17.78 -9.07 16.36
C ARG A 49 16.67 -8.03 16.30
N LEU A 50 16.90 -6.91 15.61
CA LEU A 50 15.94 -5.80 15.49
C LEU A 50 15.74 -5.43 14.02
N ALA A 51 15.95 -6.37 13.09
CA ALA A 51 15.82 -6.13 11.67
C ALA A 51 14.46 -5.49 11.39
N SER A 52 14.48 -4.25 10.93
CA SER A 52 13.31 -3.47 10.55
C SER A 52 13.44 -3.12 9.09
N TYR A 53 12.34 -3.28 8.37
CA TYR A 53 12.22 -3.04 6.96
C TYR A 53 11.20 -1.94 6.77
N GLN A 54 11.49 -1.02 5.88
CA GLN A 54 10.55 -0.01 5.46
C GLN A 54 10.44 -0.07 3.95
N ALA A 55 9.21 -0.13 3.45
CA ALA A 55 8.95 -0.15 2.03
C ALA A 55 8.34 1.17 1.59
N THR A 56 8.59 1.53 0.35
CA THR A 56 7.99 2.67 -0.33
C THR A 56 7.38 2.18 -1.63
N VAL A 57 6.11 2.52 -1.86
CA VAL A 57 5.44 2.30 -3.14
C VAL A 57 5.51 3.57 -3.96
N TYR A 58 5.94 3.44 -5.20
CA TYR A 58 5.90 4.50 -6.20
C TYR A 58 4.77 4.17 -7.16
N MET A 59 3.78 5.04 -7.24
CA MET A 59 2.72 4.98 -8.22
C MET A 59 2.94 6.11 -9.21
N GLN A 60 3.28 5.78 -10.44
CA GLN A 60 3.39 6.74 -11.52
C GLN A 60 2.17 6.62 -12.42
N ARG A 61 1.54 7.74 -12.73
CA ARG A 61 0.50 7.84 -13.76
C ARG A 61 0.78 9.08 -14.58
N ASP A 62 0.92 8.89 -15.89
CA ASP A 62 1.37 9.93 -16.82
C ASP A 62 2.70 10.53 -16.34
N ASP A 63 2.77 11.86 -16.14
CA ASP A 63 3.97 12.56 -15.64
C ASP A 63 4.00 12.76 -14.11
N ARG A 64 3.03 12.19 -13.38
CA ARG A 64 2.97 12.34 -11.92
C ARG A 64 3.45 11.07 -11.23
N VAL A 65 4.39 11.25 -10.29
CA VAL A 65 4.88 10.18 -9.41
C VAL A 65 4.40 10.45 -7.99
N LEU A 66 3.64 9.52 -7.45
CA LEU A 66 3.16 9.53 -6.08
C LEU A 66 3.93 8.50 -5.27
N THR A 67 4.38 8.89 -4.08
CA THR A 67 5.19 8.05 -3.20
C THR A 67 4.48 7.77 -1.89
N PHE A 68 4.35 6.50 -1.54
CA PHE A 68 3.67 6.05 -0.33
C PHE A 68 4.62 5.23 0.51
N GLN A 69 5.04 5.80 1.63
CA GLN A 69 5.91 5.11 2.57
C GLN A 69 5.07 4.27 3.54
N GLY A 70 5.43 3.01 3.68
CA GLY A 70 4.84 2.11 4.66
C GLY A 70 5.48 2.23 6.04
N GLU A 71 4.80 1.67 7.02
CA GLU A 71 5.31 1.58 8.38
C GLU A 71 6.51 0.61 8.48
N PRO A 72 7.52 0.92 9.31
CA PRO A 72 8.60 0.00 9.63
C PRO A 72 8.08 -1.32 10.21
N CYS A 73 8.45 -2.43 9.60
CA CYS A 73 8.03 -3.77 10.03
C CYS A 73 9.23 -4.69 10.25
N SER A 74 9.11 -5.67 11.14
CA SER A 74 10.16 -6.67 11.36
C SER A 74 10.35 -7.65 10.19
N VAL A 75 9.40 -7.67 9.25
CA VAL A 75 9.37 -8.57 8.10
C VAL A 75 9.22 -7.75 6.82
N LYS A 76 10.10 -7.98 5.84
CA LYS A 76 10.08 -7.31 4.52
C LYS A 76 8.69 -7.31 3.88
N LYS A 77 8.03 -8.48 3.86
CA LYS A 77 6.69 -8.65 3.30
C LYS A 77 5.63 -7.78 3.99
N ASN A 78 5.74 -7.56 5.31
CA ASN A 78 4.80 -6.73 6.03
C ASN A 78 5.03 -5.23 5.76
N ALA A 79 6.29 -4.82 5.61
CA ALA A 79 6.64 -3.45 5.20
C ALA A 79 6.03 -3.13 3.83
N GLU A 80 6.21 -4.04 2.86
CA GLU A 80 5.63 -3.90 1.51
C GLU A 80 4.10 -3.85 1.54
N LYS A 81 3.45 -4.68 2.38
CA LYS A 81 1.99 -4.62 2.55
C LYS A 81 1.53 -3.32 3.16
N SER A 82 2.27 -2.78 4.13
CA SER A 82 1.95 -1.50 4.78
C SER A 82 2.04 -0.35 3.76
N ALA A 83 3.11 -0.30 2.96
CA ALA A 83 3.26 0.67 1.90
C ALA A 83 2.15 0.54 0.83
N ALA A 84 1.83 -0.70 0.44
CA ALA A 84 0.75 -0.97 -0.50
C ALA A 84 -0.61 -0.51 0.02
N LEU A 85 -0.87 -0.66 1.32
CA LEU A 85 -2.10 -0.25 1.96
C LEU A 85 -2.23 1.29 1.97
N ALA A 86 -1.15 2.01 2.24
CA ALA A 86 -1.13 3.48 2.16
C ALA A 86 -1.46 3.97 0.73
N ALA A 87 -0.88 3.34 -0.30
CA ALA A 87 -1.20 3.63 -1.69
C ALA A 87 -2.67 3.32 -2.03
N LEU A 88 -3.20 2.18 -1.59
CA LEU A 88 -4.61 1.83 -1.81
C LEU A 88 -5.56 2.80 -1.12
N GLN A 89 -5.25 3.22 0.11
CA GLN A 89 -6.06 4.20 0.84
C GLN A 89 -6.17 5.51 0.07
N TYR A 90 -5.07 5.97 -0.54
CA TYR A 90 -5.08 7.15 -1.39
C TYR A 90 -6.02 6.97 -2.60
N ILE A 91 -5.96 5.82 -3.27
CA ILE A 91 -6.84 5.51 -4.42
C ILE A 91 -8.30 5.47 -3.97
N THR A 92 -8.61 4.78 -2.87
CA THR A 92 -9.98 4.63 -2.38
C THR A 92 -10.57 5.94 -1.88
N ASN A 93 -9.74 6.87 -1.42
CA ASN A 93 -10.16 8.21 -1.00
C ASN A 93 -10.35 9.19 -2.17
N GLY A 94 -10.25 8.72 -3.42
CA GLY A 94 -10.45 9.54 -4.61
C GLY A 94 -9.19 10.23 -5.13
N GLY A 95 -8.02 9.98 -4.53
CA GLY A 95 -6.76 10.62 -4.94
C GLY A 95 -6.35 10.30 -6.39
N LEU A 96 -6.87 9.22 -6.96
CA LEU A 96 -6.63 8.88 -8.37
C LEU A 96 -7.54 9.62 -9.36
N VAL A 97 -8.65 10.24 -8.89
CA VAL A 97 -9.65 10.99 -9.67
C VAL A 97 -9.36 12.49 -9.66
N GLU A 98 -8.79 13.03 -8.57
CA GLU A 98 -8.39 14.44 -8.48
C GLU A 98 -7.28 14.84 -9.47
N ILE A 99 -6.65 13.87 -10.14
CA ILE A 99 -5.62 14.13 -11.15
C ILE A 99 -6.23 14.71 -12.45
N GLU A 100 -7.51 14.47 -12.74
CA GLU A 100 -8.18 14.96 -13.95
C GLU A 100 -8.70 16.40 -13.85
N SER A 101 -8.68 17.04 -12.67
CA SER A 101 -9.33 18.35 -12.47
C SER A 101 -8.39 19.57 -12.54
N LEU A 102 -7.14 19.42 -12.97
CA LEU A 102 -6.15 20.53 -12.96
C LEU A 102 -5.65 21.02 -14.33
N ASP A 103 -6.32 20.65 -15.43
CA ASP A 103 -5.92 21.09 -16.78
C ASP A 103 -7.08 21.73 -17.57
N LEU A 104 -7.69 22.79 -17.03
CA LEU A 104 -8.59 23.68 -17.77
C LEU A 104 -8.41 25.14 -17.29
N SER A 105 -7.23 25.71 -17.47
CA SER A 105 -6.99 27.15 -17.27
C SER A 105 -6.05 27.70 -18.33
#